data_AF-A0A7W2CYI8-F1
#
_entry.id   AF-A0A7W2CYI8-F1
#
_cell.length_a   1.000
_cell.length_b   1.000
_cell.length_c   1.000
_cell.angle_alpha   90.00
_cell.angle_beta   90.00
_cell.angle_gamma   90.00
#
_symmetry.space_group_name_H-M   'P 1'
#
loop_
_entity.id
_entity.type
_entity.pdbx_description
1 polymer ?
#
loop_
_entity_poly.entity_id
_entity_poly.type
_entity_poly.pdbx_seq_one_letter_code
_entity_poly.pdbx_strand_id
1 'polypeptide(L)'
;MRIREYLSETPVGLFPIPRLHTPAGQEEVVALEQRSGQPLEPHYREFLSLTDGVDGFYLTMPIFGCKDWQEGGRAFSALRFLEALRESDTPVDVGLSEDIGLFPISVSQDGSQGIFMLNATDMLPERFWWVGEGSSSFFGTFGDLLTYAIDPRSYTPRETMD
;
A
#
# COMPACT_ATOMS: atom_id res chain seq x y z
N MET A 1 -35.15 17.13 -19.10
CA MET A 1 -33.76 17.34 -19.56
C MET A 1 -33.09 18.14 -18.43
N ARG A 2 -32.11 17.71 -17.64
CA ARG A 2 -30.94 16.83 -17.85
C ARG A 2 -30.59 16.13 -16.53
N ILE A 3 -30.95 14.86 -16.37
CA ILE A 3 -30.36 13.98 -15.33
C ILE A 3 -29.65 12.78 -15.99
N ARG A 4 -29.92 12.53 -17.29
CA ARG A 4 -29.32 11.43 -18.05
C ARG A 4 -27.93 11.72 -18.63
N GLU A 5 -27.45 12.95 -18.60
CA GLU A 5 -26.18 13.35 -19.26
C GLU A 5 -24.98 13.39 -18.30
N TYR A 6 -25.18 13.24 -16.97
CA TYR A 6 -24.05 13.27 -16.02
C TYR A 6 -23.48 11.88 -15.70
N LEU A 7 -24.17 10.81 -16.11
CA LEU A 7 -23.72 9.42 -15.91
C LEU A 7 -23.01 8.85 -17.15
N SER A 8 -22.85 9.63 -18.23
CA SER A 8 -22.26 9.20 -19.50
C SER A 8 -20.80 9.61 -19.68
N GLU A 9 -20.19 10.34 -18.74
CA GLU A 9 -18.81 10.86 -18.87
C GLU A 9 -17.78 10.23 -17.92
N THR A 10 -18.16 9.20 -17.16
CA THR A 10 -17.15 8.33 -16.52
C THR A 10 -17.04 7.08 -17.38
N PRO A 11 -15.88 6.78 -17.99
CA PRO A 11 -15.70 5.53 -18.71
C PRO A 11 -15.89 4.38 -17.71
N VAL A 12 -17.08 3.79 -17.69
CA VAL A 12 -17.36 2.52 -17.02
C VAL A 12 -16.55 1.48 -17.78
N GLY A 13 -15.29 1.27 -17.37
CA GLY A 13 -14.41 0.30 -18.00
C GLY A 13 -12.91 0.61 -18.02
N LEU A 14 -12.44 1.79 -17.58
CA LEU A 14 -10.99 2.07 -17.52
C LEU A 14 -10.29 1.56 -16.26
N PHE A 15 -11.04 1.34 -15.17
CA PHE A 15 -10.49 0.83 -13.92
C PHE A 15 -11.18 -0.49 -13.57
N PRO A 16 -10.42 -1.55 -13.23
CA PRO A 16 -10.99 -2.83 -12.83
C PRO A 16 -11.86 -2.61 -11.58
N ILE A 17 -13.00 -3.30 -11.53
CA ILE A 17 -13.84 -3.33 -10.33
C ILE A 17 -13.00 -3.98 -9.21
N PRO A 18 -12.88 -3.33 -8.03
CA PRO A 18 -12.12 -3.91 -6.94
C PRO A 18 -12.60 -5.33 -6.60
N ARG A 19 -11.67 -6.28 -6.49
CA ARG A 19 -12.00 -7.66 -6.15
C ARG A 19 -11.54 -7.99 -4.74
N LEU A 20 -12.51 -8.25 -3.88
CA LEU A 20 -12.26 -8.77 -2.55
C LEU A 20 -11.91 -10.26 -2.62
N HIS A 21 -11.06 -10.69 -1.72
CA HIS A 21 -10.64 -12.08 -1.56
C HIS A 21 -11.27 -12.68 -0.31
N THR A 22 -11.24 -14.00 -0.21
CA THR A 22 -11.59 -14.68 1.05
C THR A 22 -10.72 -14.12 2.18
N PRO A 23 -11.30 -13.75 3.34
CA PRO A 23 -10.55 -13.27 4.49
C PRO A 23 -9.35 -14.15 4.86
N ALA A 24 -8.31 -13.53 5.40
CA ALA A 24 -7.17 -14.24 5.95
C ALA A 24 -7.51 -14.86 7.32
N GLY A 25 -7.05 -16.09 7.53
CA GLY A 25 -7.05 -16.73 8.84
C GLY A 25 -6.01 -16.12 9.79
N GLN A 26 -6.21 -16.30 11.09
CA GLN A 26 -5.28 -15.79 12.10
C GLN A 26 -3.84 -16.33 11.93
N GLU A 27 -3.70 -17.61 11.55
CA GLU A 27 -2.40 -18.22 11.31
C GLU A 27 -1.68 -17.61 10.09
N GLU A 28 -2.43 -17.27 9.04
CA GLU A 28 -1.88 -16.63 7.84
C GLU A 28 -1.38 -15.21 8.16
N VAL A 29 -2.13 -14.46 8.97
CA VAL A 29 -1.73 -13.13 9.44
C VAL A 29 -0.47 -13.22 10.32
N VAL A 30 -0.40 -14.18 11.24
CA VAL A 30 0.79 -14.39 12.09
C VAL A 30 2.01 -14.75 11.24
N ALA A 31 1.85 -15.59 10.22
CA ALA A 31 2.94 -15.91 9.29
C ALA A 31 3.40 -14.68 8.51
N LEU A 32 2.48 -13.77 8.16
CA LEU A 32 2.80 -12.51 7.51
C LEU A 32 3.56 -11.55 8.44
N GLU A 33 3.18 -11.46 9.73
CA GLU A 33 3.91 -10.69 10.75
C GLU A 33 5.34 -11.21 10.96
N GLN A 34 5.51 -12.53 10.98
CA GLN A 34 6.84 -13.14 11.06
C GLN A 34 7.69 -12.80 9.83
N ARG A 35 7.07 -12.80 8.64
CA ARG A 35 7.74 -12.46 7.38
C ARG A 35 8.12 -10.98 7.30
N SER A 36 7.25 -10.09 7.74
CA SER A 36 7.52 -8.64 7.73
C SER A 36 8.57 -8.24 8.77
N GLY A 37 8.86 -9.11 9.73
CA GLY A 37 9.75 -8.83 10.84
C GLY A 37 9.16 -7.83 11.85
N GLN A 38 7.85 -7.57 11.79
CA GLN A 38 7.15 -6.63 12.65
C GLN A 38 5.66 -7.01 12.81
N PRO A 39 4.99 -6.58 13.89
CA PRO A 39 3.53 -6.60 13.93
C PRO A 39 2.95 -5.81 12.76
N LEU A 40 1.85 -6.30 12.18
CA LEU A 40 1.13 -5.53 11.18
C LEU A 40 0.47 -4.32 11.85
N GLU A 41 0.39 -3.20 11.13
CA GLU A 41 -0.39 -2.05 11.58
C GLU A 41 -1.85 -2.48 11.85
N PRO A 42 -2.48 -2.06 12.97
CA PRO A 42 -3.77 -2.59 13.39
C PRO A 42 -4.89 -2.51 12.34
N HIS A 43 -5.04 -1.41 11.62
CA HIS A 43 -6.07 -1.28 10.59
C HIS A 43 -5.77 -2.12 9.34
N TYR A 44 -4.49 -2.28 8.97
CA TYR A 44 -4.11 -3.23 7.92
C TYR A 44 -4.35 -4.69 8.33
N ARG A 45 -4.07 -5.05 9.59
CA ARG A 45 -4.39 -6.37 10.15
C ARG A 45 -5.90 -6.64 10.13
N GLU A 46 -6.70 -5.66 10.56
CA GLU A 46 -8.16 -5.74 10.52
C GLU A 46 -8.66 -5.89 9.08
N PHE A 47 -8.12 -5.11 8.15
CA PHE A 47 -8.43 -5.23 6.73
C PHE A 47 -8.21 -6.66 6.21
N LEU A 48 -7.10 -7.31 6.53
CA LEU A 48 -6.82 -8.70 6.13
C LEU A 48 -7.84 -9.71 6.69
N SER A 49 -8.42 -9.43 7.86
CA SER A 49 -9.48 -10.25 8.45
C SER A 49 -10.86 -10.07 7.78
N LEU A 50 -11.01 -9.04 6.94
CA LEU A 50 -12.20 -8.78 6.14
C LEU A 50 -12.03 -9.20 4.68
N THR A 51 -10.81 -9.06 4.15
CA THR A 51 -10.43 -9.49 2.80
C THR A 51 -8.92 -9.71 2.74
N ASP A 52 -8.47 -10.86 2.24
CA ASP A 52 -7.04 -11.17 2.13
C ASP A 52 -6.39 -10.41 0.94
N GLY A 53 -6.26 -9.10 1.07
CA GLY A 53 -5.86 -8.19 0.01
C GLY A 53 -7.04 -7.68 -0.83
N VAL A 54 -6.74 -6.86 -1.84
CA VAL A 54 -7.72 -6.44 -2.86
C VAL A 54 -7.03 -6.19 -4.19
N ASP A 55 -7.64 -6.63 -5.28
CA ASP A 55 -7.22 -6.23 -6.63
C ASP A 55 -7.86 -4.89 -7.01
N GLY A 56 -7.17 -4.07 -7.79
CA GLY A 56 -7.80 -2.87 -8.36
C GLY A 56 -8.07 -1.76 -7.35
N PHE A 57 -7.29 -1.68 -6.27
CA PHE A 57 -7.15 -0.46 -5.48
C PHE A 57 -6.54 0.66 -6.36
N TYR A 58 -6.60 1.91 -5.87
CA TYR A 58 -6.13 3.14 -6.53
C TYR A 58 -5.32 2.95 -7.83
N LEU A 59 -5.87 3.43 -8.95
CA LEU A 59 -5.24 3.33 -10.27
C LEU A 59 -4.76 1.92 -10.63
N THR A 60 -5.52 0.89 -10.24
CA THR A 60 -5.28 -0.55 -10.50
C THR A 60 -4.26 -1.25 -9.60
N MET A 61 -3.61 -0.53 -8.69
CA MET A 61 -2.67 -1.12 -7.74
C MET A 61 -3.37 -2.19 -6.88
N PRO A 62 -2.73 -3.33 -6.59
CA PRO A 62 -3.25 -4.28 -5.62
C PRO A 62 -2.90 -3.85 -4.20
N ILE A 63 -3.69 -4.20 -3.19
CA ILE A 63 -3.19 -4.29 -1.81
C ILE A 63 -2.93 -5.77 -1.55
N PHE A 64 -1.71 -6.11 -1.17
CA PHE A 64 -1.29 -7.49 -0.97
C PHE A 64 -1.98 -8.10 0.24
N GLY A 65 -2.40 -9.36 0.09
CA GLY A 65 -2.83 -10.25 1.16
C GLY A 65 -1.74 -11.25 1.55
N CYS A 66 -2.01 -12.08 2.55
CA CYS A 66 -1.18 -13.19 2.99
C CYS A 66 -0.87 -14.17 1.85
N LYS A 67 -1.84 -14.46 0.97
CA LYS A 67 -1.63 -15.36 -0.18
C LYS A 67 -0.65 -14.82 -1.22
N ASP A 68 -0.51 -13.50 -1.31
CA ASP A 68 0.43 -12.87 -2.26
C ASP A 68 1.90 -13.11 -1.89
N TRP A 69 2.16 -13.55 -0.66
CA TRP A 69 3.48 -13.84 -0.10
C TRP A 69 3.86 -15.32 -0.12
N GLN A 70 2.96 -16.18 -0.61
CA GLN A 70 3.25 -17.60 -0.83
C GLN A 70 4.20 -17.78 -2.02
N GLU A 71 4.82 -18.95 -2.16
CA GLU A 71 5.74 -19.24 -3.25
C GLU A 71 5.09 -18.96 -4.63
N GLY A 72 5.79 -18.19 -5.47
CA GLY A 72 5.27 -17.75 -6.77
C GLY A 72 4.22 -16.63 -6.71
N GLY A 73 3.93 -16.10 -5.52
CA GLY A 73 3.01 -14.99 -5.32
C GLY A 73 3.49 -13.67 -5.92
N ARG A 74 2.55 -12.75 -6.17
CA ARG A 74 2.87 -11.47 -6.82
C ARG A 74 3.67 -10.50 -5.95
N ALA A 75 3.69 -10.66 -4.63
CA ALA A 75 4.43 -9.75 -3.75
C ALA A 75 5.96 -9.79 -3.97
N PHE A 76 6.48 -10.82 -4.64
CA PHE A 76 7.90 -10.90 -4.97
C PHE A 76 8.37 -9.85 -5.99
N SER A 77 7.47 -9.28 -6.83
CA SER A 77 7.84 -8.13 -7.64
C SER A 77 8.09 -6.89 -6.80
N ALA A 78 7.42 -6.78 -5.64
CA ALA A 78 7.55 -5.64 -4.75
C ALA A 78 8.91 -5.59 -4.05
N LEU A 79 9.54 -6.75 -3.82
CA LEU A 79 10.90 -6.83 -3.29
C LEU A 79 11.93 -6.24 -4.28
N ARG A 80 11.78 -6.52 -5.57
CA ARG A 80 12.64 -5.92 -6.62
C ARG A 80 12.44 -4.41 -6.72
N PHE A 81 11.21 -3.93 -6.57
CA PHE A 81 10.93 -2.49 -6.52
C PHE A 81 11.59 -1.83 -5.30
N LEU A 82 11.50 -2.46 -4.12
CA LEU A 82 12.18 -2.00 -2.91
C LEU A 82 13.70 -1.96 -3.06
N GLU A 83 14.30 -2.98 -3.68
CA GLU A 83 15.73 -3.02 -3.99
C GLU A 83 16.13 -1.83 -4.86
N ALA A 84 15.40 -1.57 -5.95
CA ALA A 84 15.67 -0.44 -6.83
C ALA A 84 15.59 0.91 -6.10
N LEU A 85 14.61 1.11 -5.21
CA LEU A 85 14.51 2.33 -4.40
C LEU A 85 15.71 2.51 -3.46
N ARG A 86 16.23 1.41 -2.90
CA ARG A 86 17.42 1.44 -2.03
C ARG A 86 18.68 1.73 -2.83
N GLU A 87 18.82 1.17 -4.03
CA GLU A 87 19.96 1.45 -4.91
C GLU A 87 20.04 2.92 -5.36
N SER A 88 18.89 3.60 -5.42
CA SER A 88 18.78 5.02 -5.73
C SER A 88 18.72 5.94 -4.51
N ASP A 89 19.03 5.44 -3.31
CA ASP A 89 18.99 6.17 -2.03
C ASP A 89 17.64 6.86 -1.73
N THR A 90 16.56 6.47 -2.42
CA THR A 90 15.27 7.16 -2.36
C THR A 90 14.67 7.21 -0.96
N PRO A 91 14.73 6.15 -0.12
CA PRO A 91 14.31 6.25 1.28
C PRO A 91 15.06 7.34 2.06
N VAL A 92 16.36 7.49 1.85
CA VAL A 92 17.21 8.46 2.56
C VAL A 92 16.91 9.88 2.09
N ASP A 93 16.71 10.07 0.79
CA ASP A 93 16.35 11.37 0.19
C ASP A 93 15.05 11.95 0.76
N VAL A 94 14.13 11.08 1.20
CA VAL A 94 12.87 11.47 1.84
C VAL A 94 12.93 11.43 3.37
N GLY A 95 14.13 11.24 3.93
CA GLY A 95 14.41 11.34 5.36
C GLY A 95 14.18 10.06 6.18
N LEU A 96 13.99 8.91 5.53
CA LEU A 96 14.00 7.63 6.23
C LEU A 96 15.43 7.18 6.53
N SER A 97 15.62 6.49 7.64
CA SER A 97 16.90 5.86 7.96
C SER A 97 17.24 4.75 6.94
N GLU A 98 18.52 4.60 6.59
CA GLU A 98 19.02 3.52 5.73
C GLU A 98 18.60 2.12 6.22
N ASP A 99 18.57 1.94 7.54
CA ASP A 99 18.26 0.66 8.18
C ASP A 99 16.76 0.45 8.42
N ILE A 100 15.89 1.37 7.98
CA ILE A 100 14.46 1.25 8.25
C ILE A 100 13.88 -0.02 7.60
N GLY A 101 13.09 -0.75 8.37
CA GLY A 101 12.36 -1.90 7.84
C GLY A 101 11.21 -1.44 6.96
N LEU A 102 11.27 -1.77 5.67
CA LEU A 102 10.22 -1.47 4.69
C LEU A 102 9.57 -2.78 4.28
N PHE A 103 8.30 -2.96 4.64
CA PHE A 103 7.53 -4.12 4.22
C PHE A 103 6.54 -3.72 3.12
N PRO A 104 6.68 -4.21 1.88
CA PRO A 104 5.76 -3.82 0.81
C PRO A 104 4.33 -4.30 1.11
N ILE A 105 3.33 -3.45 0.90
CA ILE A 105 1.92 -3.84 0.97
C ILE A 105 1.18 -3.58 -0.35
N SER A 106 1.82 -2.89 -1.28
CA SER A 106 1.33 -2.68 -2.64
C SER A 106 2.49 -2.32 -3.55
N VAL A 107 2.48 -2.82 -4.79
CA VAL A 107 3.31 -2.31 -5.89
C VAL A 107 2.49 -2.42 -7.18
N SER A 108 2.52 -1.37 -8.01
CA SER A 108 1.86 -1.34 -9.31
C SER A 108 2.46 -2.40 -10.26
N GLN A 109 1.67 -2.88 -11.23
CA GLN A 109 2.13 -3.96 -12.12
C GLN A 109 3.37 -3.59 -12.95
N ASP A 110 3.49 -2.31 -13.30
CA ASP A 110 4.63 -1.74 -14.03
C ASP A 110 5.80 -1.35 -13.11
N GLY A 111 5.64 -1.44 -11.79
CA GLY A 111 6.67 -1.09 -10.81
C GLY A 111 6.99 0.41 -10.77
N SER A 112 6.05 1.27 -11.15
CA SER A 112 6.21 2.74 -11.08
C SER A 112 5.81 3.33 -9.73
N GLN A 113 4.99 2.62 -8.95
CA GLN A 113 4.51 3.04 -7.64
C GLN A 113 4.49 1.88 -6.65
N GLY A 114 4.67 2.20 -5.36
CA GLY A 114 4.58 1.23 -4.28
C GLY A 114 4.22 1.87 -2.94
N ILE A 115 3.72 1.02 -2.06
CA ILE A 115 3.33 1.38 -0.69
C ILE A 115 4.02 0.41 0.25
N PHE A 116 4.70 0.96 1.25
CA PHE A 116 5.45 0.22 2.25
C PHE A 116 4.94 0.53 3.64
N MET A 117 4.82 -0.50 4.47
CA MET A 117 4.64 -0.38 5.90
C MET A 117 6.01 -0.20 6.57
N LEU A 118 6.12 0.80 7.44
CA LEU A 118 7.35 1.21 8.11
C LEU A 118 7.53 0.49 9.44
N ASN A 119 8.68 -0.13 9.64
CA ASN A 119 9.10 -0.68 10.93
C ASN A 119 9.83 0.37 11.77
N ALA A 120 9.07 1.36 12.25
CA ALA A 120 9.57 2.48 13.05
C ALA A 120 8.54 2.95 14.10
N THR A 121 7.80 2.01 14.71
CA THR A 121 6.61 2.30 15.54
C THR A 121 6.88 3.23 16.72
N ASP A 122 8.11 3.24 17.22
CA ASP A 122 8.52 4.05 18.37
C ASP A 122 9.23 5.35 17.97
N MET A 123 9.47 5.58 16.67
CA MET A 123 10.29 6.70 16.17
C MET A 123 9.51 7.65 15.28
N LEU A 124 8.53 7.16 14.51
CA LEU A 124 7.73 7.95 13.58
C LEU A 124 6.24 7.78 13.87
N PRO A 125 5.44 8.86 13.84
CA PRO A 125 3.99 8.73 13.88
C PRO A 125 3.45 8.07 12.60
N GLU A 126 4.15 8.19 11.48
CA GLU A 126 3.79 7.55 10.22
C GLU A 126 4.13 6.05 10.19
N ARG A 127 3.18 5.28 9.65
CA ARG A 127 3.25 3.81 9.54
C ARG A 127 3.32 3.34 8.09
N PHE A 128 3.01 4.20 7.12
CA PHE A 128 3.08 3.89 5.70
C PHE A 128 3.82 4.98 4.92
N TRP A 129 4.54 4.54 3.90
CA TRP A 129 5.14 5.38 2.88
C TRP A 129 4.66 4.93 1.51
N TRP A 130 4.01 5.85 0.79
CA TRP A 130 3.65 5.70 -0.60
C TRP A 130 4.67 6.46 -1.43
N VAL A 131 5.30 5.77 -2.37
CA VAL A 131 6.28 6.35 -3.29
C VAL A 131 5.94 5.99 -4.73
N GLY A 132 6.14 6.93 -5.63
CA GLY A 132 5.92 6.72 -7.06
C GLY A 132 5.87 8.02 -7.84
N GLU A 133 6.23 7.95 -9.12
CA GLU A 133 6.16 9.09 -10.06
C GLU A 133 6.91 10.35 -9.57
N GLY A 134 7.99 10.17 -8.78
CA GLY A 134 8.76 11.27 -8.20
C GLY A 134 8.10 11.96 -7.00
N SER A 135 7.03 11.39 -6.47
CA SER A 135 6.35 11.83 -5.24
C SER A 135 6.57 10.87 -4.09
N SER A 136 6.42 11.36 -2.86
CA SER A 136 6.46 10.58 -1.64
C SER A 136 5.46 11.14 -0.65
N SER A 137 4.63 10.26 -0.09
CA SER A 137 3.60 10.63 0.86
C SER A 137 3.59 9.65 2.02
N PHE A 138 3.46 10.16 3.23
CA PHE A 138 3.52 9.39 4.46
C PHE A 138 2.20 9.48 5.25
N PHE A 139 1.79 8.35 5.81
CA PHE A 139 0.47 8.17 6.43
C PHE A 139 0.59 7.54 7.82
N GLY A 140 -0.21 8.05 8.77
CA GLY A 140 -0.26 7.55 10.14
C GLY A 140 -0.87 6.16 10.26
N THR A 141 -1.95 5.89 9.53
CA THR A 141 -2.65 4.61 9.59
C THR A 141 -3.04 4.10 8.21
N PHE A 142 -3.43 2.83 8.12
CA PHE A 142 -3.95 2.27 6.87
C PHE A 142 -5.28 2.93 6.47
N GLY A 143 -6.07 3.37 7.45
CA GLY A 143 -7.32 4.11 7.21
C GLY A 143 -7.09 5.48 6.58
N ASP A 144 -6.04 6.21 6.98
CA ASP A 144 -5.67 7.50 6.38
C ASP A 144 -5.27 7.32 4.92
N LEU A 145 -4.48 6.27 4.65
CA LEU A 145 -4.06 5.88 3.31
C LEU A 145 -5.26 5.57 2.40
N LEU A 146 -6.20 4.75 2.88
CA LEU A 146 -7.42 4.43 2.12
C LEU A 146 -8.28 5.68 1.89
N THR A 147 -8.41 6.54 2.90
CA THR A 147 -9.17 7.79 2.82
C THR A 147 -8.59 8.72 1.75
N TYR A 148 -7.26 8.88 1.75
CA TYR A 148 -6.55 9.66 0.74
C TYR A 148 -6.71 9.08 -0.66
N ALA A 149 -6.62 7.76 -0.80
CA ALA A 149 -6.79 7.09 -2.09
C ALA A 149 -8.21 7.24 -2.67
N ILE A 150 -9.23 7.36 -1.82
CA ILE A 150 -10.62 7.61 -2.23
C ILE A 150 -10.82 9.08 -2.59
N ASP A 151 -10.33 9.99 -1.75
CA ASP A 151 -10.41 11.43 -1.96
C ASP A 151 -9.15 12.12 -1.39
N PRO A 152 -8.22 12.57 -2.27
CA PRO A 152 -7.00 13.24 -1.85
C PRO A 152 -7.20 14.53 -1.05
N ARG A 153 -8.43 15.09 -1.02
CA ARG A 153 -8.75 16.28 -0.22
C ARG A 153 -9.13 15.94 1.22
N SER A 154 -9.40 14.68 1.51
CA SER A 154 -9.86 14.21 2.81
C SER A 154 -8.72 13.95 3.79
N TYR A 155 -7.46 13.97 3.33
CA TYR A 155 -6.27 13.80 4.15
C TYR A 155 -5.10 14.55 3.53
N THR A 156 -4.20 15.11 4.36
CA THR A 156 -2.98 15.76 3.89
C THR A 156 -1.79 14.95 4.39
N PRO A 157 -1.16 14.11 3.55
CA PRO A 157 0.02 13.36 3.96
C PRO A 157 1.22 14.27 4.15
N ARG A 158 2.17 13.79 4.96
CA ARG A 158 3.50 14.37 5.04
C ARG A 158 4.29 13.95 3.80
N GLU A 159 5.09 14.82 3.22
CA GLU A 159 5.82 14.53 1.96
C GLU A 159 7.29 14.13 2.18
N THR A 160 7.89 14.56 3.30
CA THR A 160 9.27 14.27 3.69
C THR A 160 9.38 14.09 5.20
N MET A 161 10.29 13.22 5.66
CA MET A 161 10.65 13.05 7.07
C MET A 161 11.82 13.98 7.41
N ASP A 162 11.53 15.19 7.87
CA ASP A 162 12.54 16.09 8.47
C ASP A 162 13.18 15.50 9.72
#